data_AF-A0A7R9PD09-F1
#
_entry.id   AF-A0A7R9PD09-F1
#
_cell.length_a   1.000
_cell.length_b   1.000
_cell.length_c   1.000
_cell.angle_alpha   90.00
_cell.angle_beta   90.00
_cell.angle_gamma   90.00
#
_symmetry.space_group_name_H-M   'P 1'
#
loop_
_entity.id
_entity.type
_entity.pdbx_description
1 polymer ?
#
loop_
_entity_poly.entity_id
_entity_poly.type
_entity_poly.pdbx_seq_one_letter_code
_entity_poly.pdbx_strand_id
1 'polypeptide(L)' 'MKLLDITPDGFIGHSVGELGCAYMDGCFSAEETLLAAYYRGLASNETELIPGYMAAI' A
#
# COMPACT_ATOMS: atom_id res chain seq x y z
N MET A 1 -1.41 -12.89 -10.75
CA MET A 1 -0.99 -12.29 -12.03
C MET A 1 0.30 -12.93 -12.54
N LYS A 2 1.44 -12.80 -11.85
CA LYS A 2 2.70 -13.47 -12.26
C LYS A 2 2.58 -14.98 -12.50
N LEU A 3 1.96 -15.74 -11.59
CA LEU A 3 1.79 -17.19 -11.76
C LEU A 3 0.88 -17.57 -12.95
N LEU A 4 0.02 -16.64 -13.38
CA LEU A 4 -0.90 -16.82 -14.50
C LEU A 4 -0.32 -16.26 -15.81
N ASP A 5 0.94 -15.80 -15.81
CA ASP A 5 1.61 -15.12 -16.92
C ASP A 5 0.83 -13.90 -17.48
N ILE A 6 0.14 -13.19 -16.58
CA ILE A 6 -0.58 -11.96 -16.92
C ILE A 6 0.25 -10.76 -16.48
N THR A 7 0.64 -9.95 -17.47
CA THR A 7 1.29 -8.65 -17.25
C THR A 7 0.27 -7.55 -17.55
N PRO A 8 -0.16 -6.76 -16.56
CA PRO A 8 -1.06 -5.64 -16.79
C PRO A 8 -0.34 -4.49 -17.51
N ASP A 9 -1.04 -3.80 -18.42
CA ASP A 9 -0.51 -2.60 -19.08
C ASP A 9 -0.36 -1.40 -18.13
N GLY A 10 -1.07 -1.45 -16.99
CA GLY A 10 -0.98 -0.44 -15.94
C GLY A 10 -1.69 -0.88 -14.66
N PHE A 11 -1.36 -0.21 -13.57
CA PHE A 11 -1.94 -0.42 -12.25
C PHE A 11 -2.18 0.94 -11.58
N ILE A 12 -3.29 1.03 -10.83
CA ILE A 12 -3.65 2.23 -10.07
C ILE A 12 -3.93 1.79 -8.64
N GLY A 13 -3.21 2.41 -7.71
CA GLY A 13 -3.40 2.22 -6.28
C GLY A 13 -4.26 3.32 -5.71
N HIS A 14 -4.98 3.04 -4.63
CA HIS A 14 -5.70 4.04 -3.87
C HIS A 14 -5.31 3.96 -2.40
N SER A 15 -4.86 5.07 -1.82
CA SER A 15 -4.39 5.12 -0.43
C SER A 15 -3.30 4.06 -0.18
N VAL A 16 -3.44 3.22 0.84
CA VAL A 16 -2.49 2.12 1.13
C VAL A 16 -2.28 1.16 -0.07
N GLY A 17 -3.24 1.09 -1.01
CA GLY A 17 -3.12 0.29 -2.22
C GLY A 17 -1.99 0.73 -3.17
N GLU A 18 -1.49 1.96 -3.06
CA GLU A 18 -0.33 2.43 -3.83
C GLU A 18 0.96 1.67 -3.51
N LEU A 19 1.09 1.14 -2.28
CA LEU A 19 2.23 0.29 -1.92
C LEU A 19 2.23 -1.02 -2.73
N GLY A 20 1.05 -1.58 -2.99
CA GLY A 20 0.90 -2.74 -3.87
C GLY A 20 1.28 -2.42 -5.32
N CYS A 21 0.98 -1.20 -5.78
CA CYS A 21 1.41 -0.73 -7.10
C CYS A 21 2.93 -0.57 -7.18
N ALA A 22 3.55 0.01 -6.15
CA ALA A 22 5.01 0.13 -6.09
C ALA A 22 5.71 -1.24 -6.12
N TYR A 23 5.12 -2.27 -5.49
CA TYR A 23 5.59 -3.65 -5.59
C TYR A 23 5.44 -4.21 -7.01
N MET A 24 4.30 -3.97 -7.65
CA MET A 24 4.01 -4.47 -9.00
C MET A 24 4.88 -3.78 -10.07
N ASP A 25 5.22 -2.50 -9.89
CA ASP A 25 6.15 -1.73 -10.74
C ASP A 25 7.62 -2.14 -10.53
N GLY A 26 7.90 -2.92 -9.48
CA GLY A 26 9.25 -3.32 -9.10
C GLY A 26 10.08 -2.20 -8.46
N CYS A 27 9.50 -1.03 -8.19
CA CYS A 27 10.14 0.02 -7.40
C CYS A 27 10.44 -0.46 -5.97
N PHE A 28 9.53 -1.25 -5.39
CA PHE A 28 9.72 -1.87 -4.08
C PHE A 28 9.88 -3.38 -4.21
N SER A 29 10.77 -3.94 -3.40
CA SER A 29 10.77 -5.35 -3.05
C SER A 29 9.56 -5.70 -2.17
N ALA A 30 9.32 -7.00 -2.00
CA ALA A 30 8.27 -7.47 -1.08
C ALA A 30 8.54 -7.03 0.36
N GLU A 31 9.80 -7.05 0.80
CA GLU A 31 10.20 -6.64 2.14
C GLU A 31 9.98 -5.13 2.34
N GLU A 32 10.44 -4.29 1.41
CA GLU A 32 10.22 -2.84 1.49
C GLU A 32 8.74 -2.48 1.50
N THR A 33 7.93 -3.18 0.71
CA THR A 33 6.47 -3.00 0.69
C THR A 33 5.85 -3.31 2.05
N LEU A 34 6.26 -4.42 2.67
CA LEU A 34 5.78 -4.82 4.00
C LEU A 34 6.23 -3.85 5.08
N LEU A 35 7.50 -3.43 5.07
CA LEU A 35 8.03 -2.46 6.02
C LEU A 35 7.35 -1.10 5.87
N ALA A 36 7.14 -0.62 4.64
CA ALA A 36 6.44 0.62 4.38
C ALA A 36 5.00 0.57 4.91
N ALA A 37 4.27 -0.52 4.65
CA ALA A 37 2.92 -0.71 5.18
C ALA A 37 2.90 -0.76 6.71
N TYR A 38 3.83 -1.51 7.31
CA TYR A 38 3.97 -1.65 8.75
C TYR A 38 4.25 -0.31 9.43
N TYR A 39 5.30 0.40 9.02
CA TYR A 39 5.67 1.67 9.64
C TYR A 39 4.66 2.79 9.39
N ARG A 40 3.96 2.79 8.24
CA ARG A 40 2.82 3.70 8.01
C ARG A 40 1.71 3.48 9.04
N GLY A 41 1.36 2.21 9.31
CA GLY A 41 0.37 1.85 10.32
C GLY A 41 0.85 2.17 11.73
N LEU A 42 2.09 1.81 12.04
CA LEU A 42 2.71 2.08 13.35
C LEU A 42 2.73 3.58 13.66
N ALA A 43 3.16 4.42 12.72
CA ALA A 43 3.16 5.87 12.89
C ALA A 43 1.75 6.40 13.20
N SER A 44 0.71 5.86 12.55
CA SER A 44 -0.68 6.23 12.83
C SER A 44 -1.15 5.79 14.22
N ASN A 45 -0.69 4.63 14.69
CA ASN A 45 -1.10 4.05 15.97
C ASN A 45 -0.36 4.66 17.18
N GLU A 46 0.92 4.98 17.03
CA GLU A 46 1.78 5.49 18.11
C GLU A 46 1.67 7.02 18.29
N THR A 47 1.07 7.71 17.32
CA THR A 47 0.84 9.15 17.41
C THR A 47 -0.47 9.43 18.13
N GLU A 48 -0.45 10.32 19.13
CA GLU A 48 -1.68 10.81 19.75
C GLU A 48 -2.43 11.70 18.75
N LEU A 49 -3.61 11.24 18.32
CA LEU A 49 -4.46 11.90 17.35
C LEU A 49 -5.86 12.11 17.93
N ILE A 50 -6.54 13.17 17.48
CA ILE A 50 -7.97 13.33 17.76
C ILE A 50 -8.79 12.24 17.05
N PRO A 51 -9.98 11.86 17.56
CA PRO A 51 -10.84 10.89 16.88
C PRO A 51 -11.24 11.36 15.48
N GLY A 52 -10.96 10.53 14.47
CA GLY A 52 -11.32 10.74 13.08
C GLY A 52 -12.15 9.58 12.51
N TYR A 53 -12.97 9.87 11.50
CA TYR A 53 -13.81 8.89 10.82
C TYR A 53 -13.77 9.13 9.29
N MET A 54 -14.04 8.08 8.51
CA MET A 54 -14.14 8.14 7.06
C MET A 54 -15.47 7.55 6.61
N ALA A 55 -16.10 8.17 5.59
CA ALA A 55 -17.29 7.65 4.93
C ALA A 55 -17.15 7.84 3.43
N ALA A 56 -17.57 6.84 2.65
CA ALA A 56 -17.87 7.02 1.23
C ALA A 56 -19.35 7.41 1.14
N ILE A 57 -19.65 8.53 0.46
CA ILE A 57 -21.00 9.06 0.29
C ILE A 57 -21.32 9.21 -1.20
#